data_AF-A0A968WUQ6-F1
#
_entry.id   AF-A0A968WUQ6-F1
#
_cell.length_a   1.000
_cell.length_b   1.000
_cell.length_c   1.000
_cell.angle_alpha   90.00
_cell.angle_beta   90.00
_cell.angle_gamma   90.00
#
_symmetry.space_group_name_H-M   'P 1'
#
loop_
_entity.id
_entity.type
_entity.pdbx_description
1 polymer ?
#
loop_
_entity_poly.entity_id
_entity_poly.type
_entity_poly.pdbx_seq_one_letter_code
_entity_poly.pdbx_strand_id
1 'polypeptide(L)'
;MSRSSRTALTLMAVASSMPATISYVQAGEGGGSYSSLAQRELLRRQDAVTEGDALLIEGRAAYAKGDYQQAVDKYRQALDRVPNTPMFEDRHKSYVEHLSDASVALAIQHRKTGKYAEARTLLEAVLAEDPESIEAKREMGYLDDPIRTNPALTYEHTQNVDKVRRGLYTAEGNYNLGKYNEAKNEYNNVLRVDPYNSAARRGLERVSVAKSDYYRAAYDHTRAELLSQVDQAWEISVPSNDVLGEDNRNLPQDQDTGIAQITKNSRKSSYHVSISRIQRLKKQLTSSDNAPLSSIPQNLILREKV
;
A
#
# COMPACT_ATOMS: atom_id res chain seq x y z
N MET A 1 -7.94 24.16 31.20
CA MET A 1 -7.77 25.30 30.26
C MET A 1 -6.46 25.96 30.65
N SER A 2 -5.35 25.85 29.93
CA SER A 2 -5.05 26.38 28.60
C SER A 2 -3.67 25.82 28.20
N ARG A 3 -3.53 25.39 26.94
CA ARG A 3 -2.25 25.00 26.32
C ARG A 3 -1.49 26.26 25.92
N SER A 4 -0.17 26.29 26.04
CA SER A 4 0.66 27.20 25.26
C SER A 4 1.96 26.51 24.84
N SER A 5 2.00 26.16 23.57
CA SER A 5 3.17 25.80 22.79
C SER A 5 4.06 27.02 22.61
N ARG A 6 5.36 26.89 22.90
CA ARG A 6 6.37 27.79 22.35
C ARG A 6 7.44 26.95 21.67
N THR A 7 7.34 26.94 20.35
CA THR A 7 8.36 26.58 19.37
C THR A 7 9.67 27.27 19.71
N ALA A 8 10.70 26.51 20.07
CA ALA A 8 12.06 26.99 20.18
C ALA A 8 12.66 27.08 18.77
N LEU A 9 12.75 28.29 18.24
CA LEU A 9 13.53 28.63 17.06
C LEU A 9 15.00 28.60 17.46
N THR A 10 15.70 27.50 17.17
CA THR A 10 17.15 27.41 17.34
C THR A 10 17.84 28.21 16.24
N LEU A 11 18.48 29.29 16.67
CA LEU A 11 19.32 30.19 15.91
C LEU A 11 20.53 29.40 15.35
N MET A 12 20.57 29.16 14.03
CA MET A 12 21.76 28.64 13.36
C MET A 12 22.86 29.70 13.41
N ALA A 13 23.86 29.49 14.26
CA ALA A 13 25.14 30.18 14.16
C ALA A 13 25.86 29.63 12.91
N VAL A 14 25.92 30.45 11.86
CA VAL A 14 26.81 30.21 10.71
C VAL A 14 28.24 30.42 11.21
N ALA A 15 28.91 29.33 11.56
CA ALA A 15 30.36 29.34 11.70
C ALA A 15 30.94 29.48 10.29
N SER A 16 31.29 30.71 9.91
CA SER A 16 32.02 31.01 8.68
C SER A 16 33.40 30.34 8.75
N SER A 17 33.56 29.19 8.10
CA SER A 17 34.87 28.61 7.81
C SER A 17 35.62 29.60 6.92
N MET A 18 36.68 30.21 7.45
CA MET A 18 37.51 31.11 6.67
C MET A 18 38.19 30.33 5.53
N PRO A 19 38.24 30.86 4.30
CA PRO A 19 39.11 30.32 3.27
C PRO A 19 40.56 30.54 3.71
N ALA A 20 41.31 29.46 3.89
CA ALA A 20 42.74 29.55 4.17
C ALA A 20 43.46 30.09 2.91
N THR A 21 43.82 31.37 2.91
CA THR A 21 44.70 31.94 1.90
C THR A 21 46.15 31.58 2.24
N ILE A 22 46.76 30.71 1.43
CA ILE A 22 48.18 30.36 1.55
C ILE A 22 49.01 31.57 1.12
N SER A 23 49.72 32.20 2.04
CA SER A 23 50.75 33.20 1.74
C SER A 23 52.06 32.47 1.45
N TYR A 24 52.66 32.67 0.28
CA TYR A 24 53.99 32.12 -0.03
C TYR A 24 55.07 33.19 0.24
N VAL A 25 56.13 32.80 0.95
CA VAL A 25 57.39 33.53 0.97
C VAL A 25 58.17 33.11 -0.27
N GLN A 26 58.36 34.04 -1.21
CA GLN A 26 59.16 33.82 -2.40
C GLN A 26 60.65 33.87 -2.02
N ALA A 27 61.28 32.69 -1.91
CA ALA A 27 62.72 32.58 -1.75
C ALA A 27 63.30 31.75 -2.90
N GLY A 28 64.24 32.37 -3.64
CA GLY A 28 65.29 31.65 -4.38
C GLY A 28 64.93 31.08 -5.74
N GLU A 29 65.41 31.76 -6.77
CA GLU A 29 65.43 31.38 -8.19
C GLU A 29 66.31 30.13 -8.44
N GLY A 30 65.75 29.09 -9.06
CA GLY A 30 66.51 27.93 -9.58
C GLY A 30 65.69 26.66 -9.81
N GLY A 31 65.43 26.28 -11.07
CA GLY A 31 65.07 24.91 -11.48
C GLY A 31 63.63 24.67 -11.97
N GLY A 32 63.39 24.91 -13.25
CA GLY A 32 62.12 24.62 -13.93
C GLY A 32 61.83 23.12 -14.08
N SER A 33 60.83 22.62 -13.36
CA SER A 33 60.01 21.41 -13.59
C SER A 33 59.18 21.11 -12.33
N TYR A 34 59.74 21.38 -11.15
CA TYR A 34 59.09 21.13 -9.86
C TYR A 34 57.97 22.13 -9.51
N SER A 35 58.07 23.38 -9.98
CA SER A 35 57.05 24.43 -9.73
C SER A 35 55.69 24.07 -10.35
N SER A 36 55.65 23.49 -11.55
CA SER A 36 54.39 23.11 -12.21
C SER A 36 53.76 21.83 -11.64
N LEU A 37 54.59 20.88 -11.18
CA LEU A 37 54.12 19.66 -10.53
C LEU A 37 53.62 19.94 -9.10
N ALA A 38 54.32 20.77 -8.34
CA ALA A 38 53.91 21.19 -7.00
C ALA A 38 52.58 21.98 -7.06
N GLN A 39 52.44 22.88 -8.05
CA GLN A 39 51.18 23.58 -8.27
C GLN A 39 50.04 22.63 -8.64
N ARG A 40 50.28 21.66 -9.54
CA ARG A 40 49.27 20.66 -9.92
C ARG A 40 48.85 19.78 -8.74
N GLU A 41 49.80 19.36 -7.90
CA GLU A 41 49.51 18.59 -6.69
C GLU A 41 48.74 19.43 -5.65
N LEU A 42 49.04 20.72 -5.54
CA LEU A 42 48.27 21.64 -4.69
C LEU A 42 46.82 21.77 -5.16
N LEU A 43 46.59 21.99 -6.46
CA LEU A 43 45.24 22.01 -7.03
C LEU A 43 44.50 20.69 -6.78
N ARG A 44 45.14 19.54 -7.02
CA ARG A 44 44.53 18.23 -6.78
C ARG A 44 44.08 18.04 -5.33
N ARG A 45 44.86 18.53 -4.36
CA ARG A 45 44.50 18.48 -2.94
C ARG A 45 43.38 19.45 -2.60
N GLN A 46 43.40 20.64 -3.20
CA GLN A 46 42.33 21.61 -3.03
C GLN A 46 41.00 21.07 -3.57
N ASP A 47 41.02 20.42 -4.73
CA ASP A 47 39.85 19.77 -5.33
C ASP A 47 39.37 18.58 -4.49
N ALA A 48 40.29 17.78 -3.95
CA ALA A 48 39.91 16.69 -3.03
C ALA A 48 39.21 17.22 -1.77
N VAL A 49 39.65 18.38 -1.24
CA VAL A 49 39.01 19.03 -0.09
C VAL A 49 37.62 19.56 -0.46
N THR A 50 37.47 20.24 -1.59
CA THR A 50 36.16 20.77 -2.01
C THR A 50 35.16 19.65 -2.26
N GLU A 51 35.59 18.54 -2.87
CA GLU A 51 34.76 17.35 -3.05
C GLU A 51 34.41 16.70 -1.70
N GLY A 52 35.38 16.58 -0.77
CA GLY A 52 35.11 16.09 0.58
C GLY A 52 34.09 16.92 1.34
N ASP A 53 34.18 18.26 1.25
CA ASP A 53 33.23 19.17 1.89
C ASP A 53 31.83 19.07 1.28
N ALA A 54 31.74 18.89 -0.05
CA ALA A 54 30.47 18.65 -0.73
C ALA A 54 29.83 17.35 -0.22
N LEU A 55 30.61 16.27 -0.10
CA LEU A 55 30.16 15.00 0.47
C LEU A 55 29.72 15.15 1.93
N LEU A 56 30.42 15.96 2.73
CA LEU A 56 30.00 16.27 4.10
C LEU A 56 28.64 16.98 4.11
N ILE A 57 28.41 17.94 3.22
CA ILE A 57 27.12 18.65 3.12
C ILE A 57 26.00 17.68 2.71
N GLU A 58 26.26 16.82 1.72
CA GLU A 58 25.31 15.77 1.31
C GLU A 58 24.99 14.80 2.45
N GLY A 59 26.02 14.36 3.19
CA GLY A 59 25.87 13.51 4.37
C GLY A 59 25.02 14.18 5.46
N ARG A 60 25.25 15.47 5.74
CA ARG A 60 24.45 16.25 6.70
C ARG A 60 23.00 16.39 6.25
N ALA A 61 22.78 16.59 4.94
CA ALA A 61 21.44 16.64 4.37
C ALA A 61 20.72 15.29 4.48
N ALA A 62 21.41 14.16 4.25
CA ALA A 62 20.88 12.82 4.45
C ALA A 62 20.57 12.55 5.92
N TYR A 63 21.47 12.93 6.83
CA TYR A 63 21.29 12.82 8.28
C TYR A 63 20.03 13.58 8.75
N ALA A 64 19.85 14.82 8.27
CA ALA A 64 18.68 15.64 8.59
C ALA A 64 17.35 15.03 8.09
N LYS A 65 17.39 14.22 7.02
CA LYS A 65 16.23 13.47 6.51
C LYS A 65 15.99 12.15 7.27
N GLY A 66 16.89 11.76 8.17
CA GLY A 66 16.86 10.49 8.88
C GLY A 66 17.37 9.29 8.07
N ASP A 67 17.98 9.54 6.91
CA ASP A 67 18.67 8.52 6.10
C ASP A 67 20.11 8.37 6.59
N TYR A 68 20.26 7.72 7.74
CA TYR A 68 21.56 7.59 8.40
C TYR A 68 22.51 6.66 7.64
N GLN A 69 21.99 5.70 6.85
CA GLN A 69 22.82 4.84 6.01
C GLN A 69 23.53 5.67 4.95
N GLN A 70 22.77 6.48 4.20
CA GLN A 70 23.35 7.38 3.20
C GLN A 70 24.30 8.40 3.84
N ALA A 71 24.00 8.90 5.04
CA ALA A 71 24.88 9.82 5.75
C ALA A 71 26.24 9.17 6.08
N VAL A 72 26.23 7.96 6.67
CA VAL A 72 27.45 7.19 6.98
C VAL A 72 28.27 6.95 5.71
N ASP A 73 27.63 6.54 4.61
CA ASP A 73 28.32 6.27 3.35
C ASP A 73 28.97 7.52 2.77
N LYS A 74 28.31 8.68 2.86
CA LYS A 74 28.84 9.97 2.39
C LYS A 74 29.98 10.49 3.25
N TYR A 75 29.92 10.32 4.56
CA TYR A 75 31.02 10.70 5.45
C TYR A 75 32.24 9.81 5.27
N ARG A 76 32.05 8.50 5.04
CA ARG A 76 33.15 7.60 4.65
C ARG A 76 33.80 8.02 3.33
N GLN A 77 32.99 8.35 2.31
CA GLN A 77 33.52 8.89 1.05
C GLN A 77 34.31 10.18 1.25
N ALA A 78 33.87 11.07 2.16
CA ALA A 78 34.59 12.30 2.47
C ALA A 78 35.97 12.02 3.13
N LEU A 79 36.03 11.05 4.04
CA LEU A 79 37.28 10.57 4.66
C LEU A 79 38.23 9.93 3.64
N ASP A 80 37.70 9.10 2.74
CA ASP A 80 38.51 8.47 1.69
C ASP A 80 39.07 9.50 0.68
N ARG A 81 38.32 10.58 0.45
CA ARG A 81 38.71 11.60 -0.53
C ARG A 81 39.80 12.54 -0.01
N VAL A 82 39.72 12.95 1.26
CA VAL A 82 40.67 13.89 1.86
C VAL A 82 41.79 13.12 2.58
N PRO A 83 43.05 13.22 2.12
CA PRO A 83 44.14 12.44 2.70
C PRO A 83 44.40 12.85 4.15
N ASN A 84 44.57 11.86 5.03
CA ASN A 84 44.92 12.07 6.43
C ASN A 84 46.37 12.57 6.54
N THR A 85 46.53 13.90 6.61
CA THR A 85 47.81 14.60 6.74
C THR A 85 47.66 15.70 7.79
N PRO A 86 48.75 16.15 8.45
CA PRO A 86 48.68 17.21 9.47
C PRO A 86 48.01 18.51 8.97
N MET A 87 48.11 18.79 7.67
CA MET A 87 47.47 19.96 7.05
C MET A 87 45.93 19.90 7.06
N PHE A 88 45.35 18.70 7.11
CA PHE A 88 43.90 18.47 7.06
C PHE A 88 43.37 17.79 8.32
N GLU A 89 44.15 17.76 9.40
CA GLU A 89 43.82 17.06 10.62
C GLU A 89 42.48 17.53 11.21
N ASP A 90 42.26 18.85 11.30
CA ASP A 90 41.01 19.42 11.84
C ASP A 90 39.79 19.02 11.01
N ARG A 91 39.94 18.96 9.69
CA ARG A 91 38.86 18.54 8.77
C ARG A 91 38.58 17.05 8.90
N HIS A 92 39.63 16.24 8.99
CA HIS A 92 39.49 14.80 9.21
C HIS A 92 38.79 14.51 10.55
N LYS A 93 39.15 15.23 11.62
CA LYS A 93 38.45 15.15 12.92
C LYS A 93 36.97 15.49 12.78
N SER A 94 36.63 16.59 12.11
CA SER A 94 35.22 16.95 11.87
C SER A 94 34.46 15.88 11.09
N TYR A 95 35.08 15.24 10.11
CA TYR A 95 34.45 14.15 9.35
C TYR A 95 34.24 12.91 10.21
N VAL A 96 35.21 12.55 11.04
CA VAL A 96 35.10 11.42 11.99
C VAL A 96 34.02 11.69 13.03
N GLU A 97 33.91 12.90 13.57
CA GLU A 97 32.84 13.28 14.50
C GLU A 97 31.45 13.10 13.87
N HIS A 98 31.25 13.63 12.66
CA HIS A 98 29.97 13.47 11.95
C HIS A 98 29.68 12.01 11.55
N LEU A 99 30.72 11.23 11.21
CA LEU A 99 30.60 9.80 10.96
C LEU A 99 30.20 9.05 12.23
N SER A 100 30.78 9.41 13.38
CA SER A 100 30.49 8.82 14.69
C SER A 100 29.03 9.05 15.07
N ASP A 101 28.56 10.30 15.01
CA ASP A 101 27.17 10.67 15.29
C ASP A 101 26.18 9.92 14.37
N ALA A 102 26.50 9.81 13.08
CA ALA A 102 25.69 9.08 12.12
C ALA A 102 25.69 7.57 12.35
N SER A 103 26.83 7.01 12.72
CA SER A 103 26.96 5.57 12.99
C SER A 103 26.18 5.18 14.24
N VAL A 104 26.22 6.00 15.30
CA VAL A 104 25.38 5.84 16.49
C VAL A 104 23.89 5.94 16.12
N ALA A 105 23.49 6.96 15.37
CA ALA A 105 22.09 7.12 14.96
C ALA A 105 21.58 5.94 14.11
N LEU A 106 22.42 5.43 13.21
CA LEU A 106 22.15 4.24 12.40
C LEU A 106 22.05 2.98 13.28
N ALA A 107 22.96 2.80 14.24
CA ALA A 107 22.91 1.70 15.19
C ALA A 107 21.62 1.70 16.01
N ILE A 108 21.14 2.87 16.45
CA ILE A 108 19.85 3.02 17.12
C ILE A 108 18.69 2.56 16.22
N GLN A 109 18.70 2.90 14.93
CA GLN A 109 17.69 2.40 13.98
C GLN A 109 17.78 0.87 13.79
N HIS A 110 18.99 0.33 13.67
CA HIS A 110 19.22 -1.11 13.56
C HIS A 110 18.73 -1.87 14.78
N ARG A 111 18.97 -1.34 15.99
CA ARG A 111 18.40 -1.88 17.23
C ARG A 111 16.88 -1.90 17.21
N LYS A 112 16.22 -0.80 16.81
CA LYS A 112 14.74 -0.76 16.72
C LYS A 112 14.17 -1.71 15.66
N THR A 113 14.97 -2.10 14.68
CA THR A 113 14.56 -3.01 13.60
C THR A 113 15.01 -4.46 13.82
N GLY A 114 15.66 -4.79 14.93
CA GLY A 114 16.12 -6.16 15.22
C GLY A 114 17.42 -6.56 14.50
N LYS A 115 18.14 -5.60 13.92
CA LYS A 115 19.49 -5.78 13.32
C LYS A 115 20.57 -5.58 14.39
N TYR A 116 20.58 -6.44 15.39
CA TYR A 116 21.41 -6.24 16.58
C TYR A 116 22.90 -6.41 16.31
N ALA A 117 23.27 -7.35 15.44
CA ALA A 117 24.66 -7.58 15.07
C ALA A 117 25.24 -6.36 14.34
N GLU A 118 24.51 -5.82 13.37
CA GLU A 118 24.91 -4.64 12.61
C GLU A 118 24.91 -3.38 13.47
N ALA A 119 23.98 -3.25 14.42
CA ALA A 119 24.02 -2.17 15.40
C ALA A 119 25.28 -2.24 16.27
N ARG A 120 25.66 -3.45 16.72
CA ARG A 120 26.86 -3.66 17.52
C ARG A 120 28.12 -3.31 16.76
N THR A 121 28.28 -3.76 15.51
CA THR A 121 29.48 -3.47 14.73
C THR A 121 29.66 -1.97 14.47
N LEU A 122 28.57 -1.24 14.25
CA LEU A 122 28.61 0.22 14.11
C LEU A 122 29.08 0.90 15.40
N LEU A 123 28.56 0.48 16.56
CA LEU A 123 28.96 1.04 17.85
C LEU A 123 30.40 0.66 18.24
N GLU A 124 30.84 -0.56 17.93
CA GLU A 124 32.23 -0.99 18.11
C GLU A 124 33.19 -0.16 17.26
N ALA A 125 32.83 0.14 16.01
CA ALA A 125 33.62 1.02 15.15
C ALA A 125 33.74 2.44 15.73
N VAL A 126 32.66 2.97 16.31
CA VAL A 126 32.69 4.28 16.99
C VAL A 126 33.59 4.24 18.21
N LEU A 127 33.50 3.20 19.05
CA LEU A 127 34.31 3.05 20.25
C LEU A 127 35.79 2.78 19.96
N ALA A 128 36.12 2.27 18.76
CA ALA A 128 37.49 2.10 18.31
C ALA A 128 38.17 3.45 18.03
N GLU A 129 37.42 4.41 17.48
CA GLU A 129 37.91 5.77 17.19
C GLU A 129 37.84 6.69 18.42
N ASP A 130 36.73 6.63 19.17
CA ASP A 130 36.53 7.35 20.44
C ASP A 130 36.14 6.38 21.57
N PRO A 131 37.14 5.86 22.30
CA PRO A 131 36.89 4.96 23.43
C PRO A 131 36.10 5.59 24.58
N GLU A 132 35.98 6.92 24.67
CA GLU A 132 35.26 7.62 25.74
C GLU A 132 33.89 8.15 25.31
N SER A 133 33.42 7.78 24.12
CA SER A 133 32.08 8.12 23.64
C SER A 133 30.99 7.60 24.59
N ILE A 134 30.43 8.51 25.38
CA ILE A 134 29.36 8.22 26.36
C ILE A 134 28.14 7.64 25.64
N GLU A 135 27.82 8.17 24.47
CA GLU A 135 26.65 7.76 23.72
C GLU A 135 26.79 6.35 23.17
N ALA A 136 27.94 6.01 22.57
CA ALA A 136 28.17 4.67 22.05
C ALA A 136 28.20 3.62 23.17
N LYS A 137 28.85 3.91 24.32
CA LYS A 137 28.82 3.04 25.51
C LYS A 137 27.39 2.82 26.02
N ARG A 138 26.58 3.87 26.06
CA ARG A 138 25.17 3.80 26.49
C ARG A 138 24.33 2.92 25.56
N GLU A 139 24.41 3.14 24.25
CA GLU A 139 23.65 2.35 23.27
C GLU A 139 24.12 0.89 23.23
N MET A 140 25.42 0.62 23.46
CA MET A 140 25.93 -0.75 23.63
C MET A 140 25.28 -1.44 24.83
N GLY A 141 25.21 -0.75 25.98
CA GLY A 141 24.50 -1.26 27.15
C GLY A 141 23.02 -1.51 26.89
N TYR A 142 22.36 -0.70 26.05
CA TYR A 142 20.97 -0.95 25.65
C TYR A 142 20.80 -2.15 24.71
N LEU A 143 21.79 -2.48 23.89
CA LEU A 143 21.76 -3.71 23.09
C LEU A 143 21.82 -4.97 23.97
N ASP A 144 22.58 -4.90 25.06
CA ASP A 144 22.75 -6.01 26.00
C ASP A 144 21.60 -6.13 27.02
N ASP A 145 20.80 -5.08 27.21
CA ASP A 145 19.67 -5.06 28.13
C ASP A 145 18.41 -5.73 27.53
N PRO A 146 18.01 -6.94 28.00
CA PRO A 146 16.87 -7.66 27.45
C PRO A 146 15.52 -6.98 27.72
N ILE A 147 15.47 -6.06 28.69
CA ILE A 147 14.26 -5.31 29.03
C ILE A 147 14.01 -4.22 27.98
N ARG A 148 15.09 -3.61 27.47
CA ARG A 148 15.01 -2.55 26.45
C ARG A 148 15.05 -3.09 25.03
N THR A 149 15.77 -4.19 24.83
CA THR A 149 15.99 -4.81 23.54
C THR A 149 15.49 -6.23 23.60
N ASN A 150 14.33 -6.48 22.99
CA ASN A 150 13.73 -7.81 22.99
C ASN A 150 14.59 -8.75 22.12
N PRO A 151 15.21 -9.80 22.69
CA PRO A 151 16.05 -10.71 21.92
C PRO A 151 15.25 -11.52 20.87
N ALA A 152 13.94 -11.65 21.03
CA ALA A 152 13.07 -12.34 20.06
C ALA A 152 12.71 -11.48 18.84
N LEU A 153 12.97 -10.16 18.89
CA LEU A 153 12.71 -9.28 17.75
C LEU A 153 13.79 -9.51 16.68
N THR A 154 13.39 -10.08 15.55
CA THR A 154 14.24 -10.26 14.39
C THR A 154 13.94 -9.23 13.32
N TYR A 155 14.93 -8.93 12.46
CA TYR A 155 14.71 -8.06 11.31
C TYR A 155 13.60 -8.58 10.41
N GLU A 156 13.56 -9.88 10.15
CA GLU A 156 12.49 -10.52 9.38
C GLU A 156 11.11 -10.24 9.99
N HIS A 157 10.96 -10.35 11.31
CA HIS A 157 9.70 -10.06 11.98
C HIS A 157 9.23 -8.61 11.73
N THR A 158 10.13 -7.63 11.82
CA THR A 158 9.77 -6.22 11.55
C THR A 158 9.30 -6.00 10.11
N GLN A 159 9.95 -6.67 9.15
CA GLN A 159 9.54 -6.63 7.74
C GLN A 159 8.18 -7.30 7.54
N ASN A 160 7.94 -8.41 8.21
CA ASN A 160 6.67 -9.13 8.13
C ASN A 160 5.52 -8.31 8.75
N VAL A 161 5.74 -7.65 9.89
CA VAL A 161 4.76 -6.71 10.48
C VAL A 161 4.40 -5.59 9.50
N ASP A 162 5.38 -5.03 8.80
CA ASP A 162 5.14 -3.96 7.83
C ASP A 162 4.43 -4.46 6.56
N LYS A 163 4.77 -5.66 6.08
CA LYS A 163 4.03 -6.35 5.00
C LYS A 163 2.57 -6.60 5.40
N VAL A 164 2.33 -7.11 6.61
CA VAL A 164 0.99 -7.34 7.16
C VAL A 164 0.21 -6.03 7.22
N ARG A 165 0.81 -4.96 7.76
CA ARG A 165 0.19 -3.63 7.83
C ARG A 165 -0.24 -3.14 6.45
N ARG A 166 0.66 -3.16 5.46
CA ARG A 166 0.33 -2.75 4.09
C ARG A 166 -0.78 -3.61 3.48
N GLY A 167 -0.67 -4.93 3.61
CA GLY A 167 -1.67 -5.87 3.09
C GLY A 167 -3.06 -5.63 3.68
N LEU A 168 -3.15 -5.36 5.00
CA LEU A 168 -4.40 -5.02 5.66
C LEU A 168 -5.01 -3.72 5.14
N TYR A 169 -4.20 -2.67 4.94
CA TYR A 169 -4.70 -1.41 4.37
C TYR A 169 -5.21 -1.58 2.93
N THR A 170 -4.49 -2.32 2.09
CA THR A 170 -4.92 -2.61 0.73
C THR A 170 -6.20 -3.44 0.72
N ALA A 171 -6.29 -4.46 1.58
CA ALA A 171 -7.47 -5.31 1.70
C ALA A 171 -8.70 -4.51 2.14
N GLU A 172 -8.55 -3.62 3.13
CA GLU A 172 -9.64 -2.74 3.58
C GLU A 172 -10.03 -1.72 2.51
N GLY A 173 -9.06 -1.14 1.80
CA GLY A 173 -9.33 -0.27 0.65
C GLY A 173 -10.13 -0.98 -0.43
N ASN A 174 -9.75 -2.22 -0.79
CA ASN A 174 -10.51 -3.03 -1.74
C ASN A 174 -11.92 -3.36 -1.24
N TYR A 175 -12.08 -3.68 0.05
CA TYR A 175 -13.39 -3.91 0.65
C TYR A 175 -14.30 -2.68 0.51
N ASN A 176 -13.78 -1.50 0.86
CA ASN A 176 -14.52 -0.24 0.78
C ASN A 176 -14.91 0.15 -0.66
N LEU A 177 -14.14 -0.30 -1.65
CA LEU A 177 -14.44 -0.12 -3.07
C LEU A 177 -15.42 -1.17 -3.63
N GLY A 178 -15.91 -2.11 -2.81
CA GLY A 178 -16.74 -3.23 -3.25
C GLY A 178 -15.99 -4.33 -4.02
N LYS A 179 -14.65 -4.24 -4.09
CA LYS A 179 -13.76 -5.20 -4.75
C LYS A 179 -13.51 -6.41 -3.84
N TYR A 180 -14.57 -7.18 -3.60
CA TYR A 180 -14.58 -8.24 -2.57
C TYR A 180 -13.70 -9.44 -2.90
N ASN A 181 -13.43 -9.72 -4.17
CA ASN A 181 -12.52 -10.81 -4.56
C ASN A 181 -11.07 -10.44 -4.28
N GLU A 182 -10.68 -9.22 -4.64
CA GLU A 182 -9.37 -8.63 -4.40
C GLU A 182 -9.14 -8.49 -2.89
N ALA A 183 -10.12 -7.97 -2.15
CA ALA A 183 -10.05 -7.88 -0.69
C ALA A 183 -9.81 -9.25 -0.03
N LYS A 184 -10.55 -10.29 -0.46
CA LYS A 184 -10.34 -11.68 0.01
C LYS A 184 -8.91 -12.16 -0.26
N ASN A 185 -8.39 -11.91 -1.46
CA ASN A 185 -7.05 -12.34 -1.84
C ASN A 185 -5.98 -11.64 -0.99
N GLU A 186 -6.11 -10.34 -0.75
CA GLU A 186 -5.17 -9.59 0.08
C GLU A 186 -5.21 -10.02 1.55
N TYR A 187 -6.39 -10.26 2.11
CA TYR A 187 -6.49 -10.83 3.46
C TYR A 187 -5.84 -12.21 3.57
N ASN A 188 -5.97 -13.06 2.55
CA ASN A 188 -5.26 -14.34 2.51
C ASN A 188 -3.74 -14.17 2.37
N ASN A 189 -3.27 -13.18 1.61
CA ASN A 189 -1.85 -12.85 1.53
C ASN A 189 -1.30 -12.45 2.90
N VAL A 190 -2.04 -11.66 3.67
CA VAL A 190 -1.70 -11.32 5.06
C VAL A 190 -1.60 -12.59 5.92
N LEU A 191 -2.56 -13.51 5.82
CA LEU A 191 -2.55 -14.76 6.59
C LEU A 191 -1.43 -15.73 6.19
N ARG A 192 -0.87 -15.62 4.98
CA ARG A 192 0.33 -16.38 4.60
C ARG A 192 1.57 -15.87 5.31
N VAL A 193 1.62 -14.58 5.64
CA VAL A 193 2.73 -13.96 6.40
C VAL A 193 2.52 -14.12 7.90
N ASP A 194 1.31 -13.86 8.39
CA ASP A 194 0.92 -14.00 9.79
C ASP A 194 -0.38 -14.84 9.90
N PRO A 195 -0.27 -16.17 10.05
CA PRO A 195 -1.41 -17.08 10.13
C PRO A 195 -2.40 -16.81 11.26
N TYR A 196 -1.97 -16.12 12.31
CA TYR A 196 -2.76 -15.87 13.51
C TYR A 196 -3.32 -14.44 13.56
N ASN A 197 -3.21 -13.68 12.48
CA ASN A 197 -3.69 -12.30 12.42
C ASN A 197 -5.23 -12.21 12.55
N SER A 198 -5.70 -11.66 13.67
CA SER A 198 -7.13 -11.53 13.94
C SER A 198 -7.83 -10.50 13.05
N ALA A 199 -7.13 -9.45 12.61
CA ALA A 199 -7.70 -8.43 11.73
C ALA A 199 -8.00 -9.01 10.34
N ALA A 200 -7.08 -9.80 9.78
CA ALA A 200 -7.30 -10.45 8.48
C ALA A 200 -8.45 -11.46 8.52
N ARG A 201 -8.54 -12.27 9.59
CA ARG A 201 -9.66 -13.23 9.77
C ARG A 201 -11.01 -12.52 9.85
N ARG A 202 -11.12 -11.45 10.65
CA ARG A 202 -12.34 -10.62 10.72
C ARG A 202 -12.65 -9.92 9.39
N GLY A 203 -11.63 -9.51 8.65
CA GLY A 203 -11.77 -8.96 7.30
C GLY A 203 -12.41 -9.96 6.34
N LEU A 204 -11.94 -11.21 6.33
CA LEU A 204 -12.52 -12.28 5.52
C LEU A 204 -13.98 -12.59 5.87
N GLU A 205 -14.32 -12.56 7.15
CA GLU A 205 -15.70 -12.71 7.61
C GLU A 205 -16.60 -11.60 7.06
N ARG A 206 -16.19 -10.33 7.20
CA ARG A 206 -16.91 -9.18 6.63
C ARG A 206 -17.08 -9.29 5.12
N VAL A 207 -16.03 -9.71 4.40
CA VAL A 207 -16.09 -9.94 2.95
C VAL A 207 -17.09 -11.04 2.61
N SER A 208 -17.13 -12.13 3.40
CA SER A 208 -18.08 -13.23 3.19
C SER A 208 -19.52 -12.78 3.40
N VAL A 209 -19.79 -12.02 4.47
CA VAL A 209 -21.12 -11.47 4.76
C VAL A 209 -21.57 -10.54 3.63
N ALA A 210 -20.73 -9.58 3.24
CA ALA A 210 -21.05 -8.62 2.17
C ALA A 210 -21.37 -9.30 0.84
N LYS A 211 -20.65 -10.38 0.49
CA LYS A 211 -20.95 -11.17 -0.70
C LYS A 211 -22.30 -11.88 -0.58
N SER A 212 -22.57 -12.53 0.54
CA SER A 212 -23.85 -13.22 0.77
C SER A 212 -25.03 -12.25 0.70
N ASP A 213 -24.92 -11.08 1.32
CA ASP A 213 -25.96 -10.04 1.29
C ASP A 213 -26.24 -9.55 -0.13
N TYR A 214 -25.17 -9.31 -0.92
CA TYR A 214 -25.30 -8.96 -2.33
C TYR A 214 -26.04 -10.04 -3.14
N TYR A 215 -25.64 -11.31 -2.98
CA TYR A 215 -26.29 -12.41 -3.70
C TYR A 215 -27.75 -12.59 -3.30
N ARG A 216 -28.07 -12.43 -2.01
CA ARG A 216 -29.46 -12.46 -1.53
C ARG A 216 -30.28 -11.33 -2.14
N ALA A 217 -29.78 -10.09 -2.12
CA ALA A 217 -30.47 -8.95 -2.70
C ALA A 217 -30.71 -9.12 -4.21
N ALA A 218 -29.71 -9.64 -4.94
CA ALA A 218 -29.85 -9.95 -6.36
C ALA A 218 -30.89 -11.04 -6.62
N TYR A 219 -30.90 -12.10 -5.81
CA TYR A 219 -31.90 -13.16 -5.89
C TYR A 219 -33.32 -12.63 -5.63
N ASP A 220 -33.49 -11.85 -4.55
CA ASP A 220 -34.79 -11.26 -4.18
C ASP A 220 -35.30 -10.32 -5.28
N HIS A 221 -34.42 -9.52 -5.90
CA HIS A 221 -34.76 -8.67 -7.05
C HIS A 221 -35.25 -9.49 -8.25
N THR A 222 -34.47 -10.50 -8.68
CA THR A 222 -34.86 -11.34 -9.84
C THR A 222 -36.17 -12.09 -9.58
N ARG A 223 -36.39 -12.54 -8.34
CA ARG A 223 -37.65 -13.17 -7.94
C ARG A 223 -38.82 -12.19 -8.00
N ALA A 224 -38.66 -10.98 -7.48
CA ALA A 224 -39.70 -9.95 -7.51
C ALA A 224 -40.05 -9.55 -8.95
N GLU A 225 -39.04 -9.41 -9.81
CA GLU A 225 -39.23 -9.13 -11.24
C GLU A 225 -40.02 -10.25 -11.94
N LEU A 226 -39.68 -11.51 -11.67
CA LEU A 226 -40.42 -12.64 -12.23
C LEU A 226 -41.87 -12.71 -11.72
N LEU A 227 -42.12 -12.40 -10.45
CA LEU A 227 -43.47 -12.35 -9.89
C LEU A 227 -44.29 -11.20 -10.52
N SER A 228 -43.69 -10.02 -10.69
CA SER A 228 -44.35 -8.90 -11.38
C SER A 228 -44.72 -9.24 -12.82
N GLN A 229 -43.86 -9.98 -13.54
CA GLN A 229 -44.17 -10.46 -14.89
C GLN A 229 -45.31 -11.49 -14.90
N VAL A 230 -45.41 -12.31 -13.86
CA VAL A 230 -46.56 -13.21 -13.69
C VAL A 230 -47.82 -12.38 -13.47
N ASP A 231 -47.82 -11.44 -12.52
CA ASP A 231 -48.99 -10.61 -12.23
C ASP A 231 -49.48 -9.87 -13.49
N GLN A 232 -48.56 -9.26 -14.25
CA GLN A 232 -48.88 -8.58 -15.50
C GLN A 232 -49.52 -9.51 -16.56
N ALA A 233 -49.13 -10.78 -16.61
CA ALA A 233 -49.73 -11.75 -17.53
C ALA A 233 -51.14 -12.20 -17.10
N TRP A 234 -51.47 -12.05 -15.81
CA TRP A 234 -52.79 -12.36 -15.25
C TRP A 234 -53.72 -11.14 -15.22
N GLU A 235 -53.17 -9.92 -15.32
CA GLU A 235 -53.97 -8.71 -15.52
C GLU A 235 -54.74 -8.80 -16.85
N ILE A 236 -56.06 -8.89 -16.76
CA ILE A 236 -56.95 -8.78 -17.92
C ILE A 236 -56.87 -7.32 -18.38
N SER A 237 -56.39 -7.08 -19.61
CA SER A 237 -56.45 -5.75 -20.20
C SER A 237 -57.92 -5.36 -20.34
N VAL A 238 -58.38 -4.43 -19.49
CA VAL A 238 -59.71 -3.84 -19.61
C VAL A 238 -59.73 -3.09 -20.94
N PRO A 239 -60.63 -3.40 -21.89
CA PRO A 239 -60.73 -2.62 -23.11
C PRO A 239 -60.95 -1.16 -22.74
N SER A 240 -60.12 -0.26 -23.28
CA SER A 240 -60.38 1.18 -23.16
C SER A 240 -61.80 1.43 -23.66
N ASN A 241 -62.67 1.92 -22.78
CA ASN A 241 -64.01 2.40 -23.14
C ASN A 241 -63.87 3.71 -23.93
N ASP A 242 -63.22 3.65 -25.10
CA ASP A 242 -63.36 4.68 -26.10
C ASP A 242 -64.63 4.36 -26.90
N VAL A 243 -65.68 5.03 -26.46
CA VAL A 243 -66.90 5.40 -27.19
C VAL A 243 -67.99 4.33 -27.29
N LEU A 244 -68.84 4.33 -26.26
CA LEU A 244 -70.27 4.10 -26.41
C LEU A 244 -70.83 5.13 -27.42
N GLY A 245 -70.84 4.77 -28.69
CA GLY A 245 -71.70 5.36 -29.70
C GLY A 245 -72.93 4.48 -29.82
N GLU A 246 -74.06 5.02 -29.37
CA GLU A 246 -75.40 4.44 -29.53
C GLU A 246 -75.62 3.95 -30.97
N ASP A 247 -75.98 2.69 -31.16
CA ASP A 247 -77.18 2.40 -31.95
C ASP A 247 -77.77 1.02 -31.60
N ASN A 248 -79.05 1.05 -31.30
CA ASN A 248 -79.87 -0.08 -30.92
C ASN A 248 -80.47 -0.66 -32.22
N ARG A 249 -80.31 -1.98 -32.46
CA ARG A 249 -81.39 -2.88 -32.93
C ARG A 249 -80.90 -4.30 -33.29
N ASN A 250 -81.74 -5.26 -32.89
CA ASN A 250 -81.84 -6.67 -33.28
C ASN A 250 -80.88 -7.68 -32.62
N LEU A 251 -81.42 -8.35 -31.60
CA LEU A 251 -80.97 -9.69 -31.20
C LEU A 251 -81.50 -10.73 -32.19
N PRO A 252 -80.63 -11.65 -32.64
CA PRO A 252 -81.00 -13.05 -32.69
C PRO A 252 -80.31 -13.87 -31.59
N GLN A 253 -81.05 -14.87 -31.11
CA GLN A 253 -80.65 -15.94 -30.20
C GLN A 253 -79.34 -16.64 -30.61
N ASP A 254 -78.72 -17.24 -29.61
CA ASP A 254 -77.48 -18.02 -29.62
C ASP A 254 -76.19 -17.22 -29.84
N GLN A 255 -75.38 -17.14 -28.78
CA GLN A 255 -74.04 -17.72 -28.79
C GLN A 255 -73.30 -17.50 -27.45
N ASP A 256 -73.14 -18.59 -26.72
CA ASP A 256 -72.19 -18.78 -25.61
C ASP A 256 -70.71 -18.77 -26.09
N THR A 257 -70.39 -18.03 -27.15
CA THR A 257 -69.12 -18.14 -27.89
C THR A 257 -68.14 -17.01 -27.60
N GLY A 258 -68.60 -15.81 -27.21
CA GLY A 258 -67.70 -14.67 -26.98
C GLY A 258 -66.75 -14.87 -25.80
N ILE A 259 -67.30 -15.11 -24.61
CA ILE A 259 -66.51 -15.27 -23.37
C ILE A 259 -65.71 -16.59 -23.40
N ALA A 260 -66.26 -17.65 -23.99
CA ALA A 260 -65.58 -18.94 -24.15
C ALA A 260 -64.42 -18.90 -25.17
N GLN A 261 -64.54 -18.14 -26.26
CA GLN A 261 -63.46 -17.93 -27.24
C GLN A 261 -62.36 -17.03 -26.67
N ILE A 262 -62.72 -15.96 -25.96
CA ILE A 262 -61.77 -15.06 -25.28
C ILE A 262 -60.96 -15.83 -24.24
N THR A 263 -61.61 -16.66 -23.42
CA THR A 263 -60.92 -17.49 -22.41
C THR A 263 -60.08 -18.62 -23.04
N LYS A 264 -60.51 -19.25 -24.14
CA LYS A 264 -59.69 -20.27 -24.84
C LYS A 264 -58.46 -19.68 -25.53
N ASN A 265 -58.57 -18.53 -26.20
CA ASN A 265 -57.44 -17.89 -26.87
C ASN A 265 -56.45 -17.28 -25.87
N SER A 266 -56.94 -16.71 -24.77
CA SER A 266 -56.08 -16.27 -23.64
C SER A 266 -55.28 -17.44 -23.04
N ARG A 267 -55.92 -18.59 -22.82
CA ARG A 267 -55.24 -19.80 -22.33
C ARG A 267 -54.20 -20.32 -23.33
N LYS A 268 -54.55 -20.50 -24.61
CA LYS A 268 -53.61 -21.00 -25.64
C LYS A 268 -52.41 -20.07 -25.86
N SER A 269 -52.62 -18.76 -25.88
CA SER A 269 -51.54 -17.77 -26.00
C SER A 269 -50.61 -17.83 -24.78
N SER A 270 -51.17 -17.91 -23.57
CA SER A 270 -50.41 -18.03 -22.33
C SER A 270 -49.53 -19.27 -22.26
N TYR A 271 -50.02 -20.44 -22.70
CA TYR A 271 -49.22 -21.69 -22.73
C TYR A 271 -48.07 -21.66 -23.74
N HIS A 272 -48.28 -21.10 -24.93
CA HIS A 272 -47.23 -21.01 -25.94
C HIS A 272 -46.13 -20.00 -25.57
N VAL A 273 -46.50 -18.84 -25.02
CA VAL A 273 -45.52 -17.81 -24.60
C VAL A 273 -44.66 -18.34 -23.44
N SER A 274 -45.25 -19.07 -22.49
CA SER A 274 -44.52 -19.62 -21.35
C SER A 274 -43.51 -20.71 -21.74
N ILE A 275 -43.85 -21.63 -22.67
CA ILE A 275 -42.93 -22.67 -23.13
C ILE A 275 -41.73 -22.07 -23.89
N SER A 276 -41.98 -21.16 -24.84
CA SER A 276 -40.91 -20.53 -25.62
C SER A 276 -39.98 -19.67 -24.77
N ARG A 277 -40.48 -19.10 -23.66
CA ARG A 277 -39.69 -18.28 -22.74
C ARG A 277 -38.88 -19.13 -21.75
N ILE A 278 -39.42 -20.26 -21.28
CA ILE A 278 -38.68 -21.25 -20.48
C ILE A 278 -37.49 -21.81 -21.27
N GLN A 279 -37.68 -22.10 -22.56
CA GLN A 279 -36.59 -22.55 -23.43
C GLN A 279 -35.52 -21.47 -23.64
N ARG A 280 -35.91 -20.18 -23.73
CA ARG A 280 -34.97 -19.05 -23.83
C ARG A 280 -34.17 -18.84 -22.54
N LEU A 281 -34.81 -18.95 -21.38
CA LEU A 281 -34.17 -18.86 -20.06
C LEU A 281 -33.20 -20.02 -19.82
N LYS A 282 -33.58 -21.26 -20.20
CA LYS A 282 -32.64 -22.41 -20.17
C LYS A 282 -31.39 -22.12 -21.00
N LYS A 283 -31.55 -21.59 -22.22
CA LYS A 283 -30.43 -21.26 -23.10
C LYS A 283 -29.49 -20.20 -22.52
N GLN A 284 -30.03 -19.16 -21.87
CA GLN A 284 -29.26 -18.10 -21.21
C GLN A 284 -28.51 -18.60 -19.96
N LEU A 285 -29.12 -19.50 -19.18
CA LEU A 285 -28.50 -20.12 -18.01
C LEU A 285 -27.38 -21.12 -18.39
N THR A 286 -27.49 -21.80 -19.54
CA THR A 286 -26.46 -22.72 -20.05
C THR A 286 -25.29 -22.02 -20.76
N SER A 287 -25.44 -20.76 -21.18
CA SER A 287 -24.40 -19.99 -21.86
C SER A 287 -23.55 -19.10 -20.92
N SER A 288 -23.85 -19.11 -19.61
CA SER A 288 -23.06 -18.44 -18.59
C SER A 288 -22.07 -19.46 -18.01
N ASP A 289 -20.83 -19.46 -18.49
CA ASP A 289 -19.75 -20.41 -18.13
C ASP A 289 -19.32 -20.39 -16.65
N ASN A 290 -20.13 -19.89 -15.71
CA ASN A 290 -19.81 -19.83 -14.27
C ASN A 290 -20.98 -20.14 -13.32
N ALA A 291 -22.12 -20.64 -13.80
CA ALA A 291 -23.22 -21.05 -12.92
C ALA A 291 -23.10 -22.56 -12.57
N PRO A 292 -22.90 -22.95 -11.29
CA PRO A 292 -22.92 -24.37 -10.92
C PRO A 292 -24.31 -24.97 -11.15
N LEU A 293 -24.37 -26.17 -11.72
CA LEU A 293 -25.60 -26.92 -12.04
C LEU A 293 -26.61 -27.05 -10.88
N SER A 294 -26.18 -26.80 -9.64
CA SER A 294 -27.03 -26.77 -8.44
C SER A 294 -27.93 -25.53 -8.31
N SER A 295 -27.72 -24.48 -9.12
CA SER A 295 -28.55 -23.26 -9.10
C SER A 295 -29.73 -23.31 -10.07
N ILE A 296 -29.90 -24.40 -10.82
CA ILE A 296 -31.09 -24.62 -11.66
C ILE A 296 -32.22 -25.12 -10.75
N PRO A 297 -33.35 -24.39 -10.62
CA PRO A 297 -34.48 -24.87 -9.84
C PRO A 297 -34.95 -26.23 -10.42
N GLN A 298 -35.03 -27.28 -9.59
CA GLN A 298 -35.45 -28.64 -10.02
C GLN A 298 -36.82 -28.63 -10.74
N ASN A 299 -37.62 -27.61 -10.44
CA ASN A 299 -38.93 -27.33 -11.01
C ASN A 299 -38.89 -27.10 -12.54
N LEU A 300 -37.74 -26.71 -13.11
CA LEU A 300 -37.52 -26.55 -14.56
C LEU A 300 -37.06 -27.84 -15.26
N ILE A 301 -36.69 -28.89 -14.52
CA ILE A 301 -36.22 -30.17 -15.06
C ILE A 301 -37.39 -31.16 -15.21
N LEU A 302 -38.45 -31.01 -14.42
CA LEU A 302 -39.52 -32.02 -14.28
C LEU A 302 -40.74 -31.87 -15.21
N ARG A 303 -40.78 -30.89 -16.13
CA ARG A 303 -41.95 -30.65 -17.00
C ARG A 303 -41.75 -31.09 -18.47
N GLU A 304 -41.07 -32.21 -18.70
CA GLU A 304 -40.91 -32.80 -20.04
C GLU A 304 -41.63 -34.16 -20.22
N LYS A 305 -42.47 -34.56 -19.26
CA LYS A 305 -43.30 -35.77 -19.36
C LYS A 305 -44.72 -35.52 -18.87
N VAL A 306 -45.55 -34.85 -19.67
CA VAL A 306 -46.98 -35.15 -19.96
C VAL A 306 -47.34 -34.37 -21.22
#